data_AF-A0AAD6UGL2-F1
#
_entry.id   AF-A0AAD6UGL2-F1
#
_cell.length_a   1.000
_cell.length_b   1.000
_cell.length_c   1.000
_cell.angle_alpha   90.00
_cell.angle_beta   90.00
_cell.angle_gamma   90.00
#
_symmetry.space_group_name_H-M   'P 1'
#
loop_
_entity.id
_entity.type
_entity.pdbx_description
1 polymer ?
#
loop_
_entity_poly.entity_id
_entity_poly.type
_entity_poly.pdbx_seq_one_letter_code
_entity_poly.pdbx_strand_id
1 'polypeptide(L)'
;MGVPGLWKELAPAAQTRSLTELAVVEGFEANPNGSRGFRIGIDASIWFFHAAYGKEGENPELRTMFFRCATLTHAPFLPLFVFDGPRRPNVKRGKKINRELHKLTPGMKQIVESFGFEWRVAPGEAEAELAYLNRIGVLDGILSDDVDNFLFGATTVIRNPSNNLSGNRANPVLNSEGRDDKNHTRVYRMEDITKHRDVELTRGDMILIGLCSGGDYDTSGMTGCGPAIAKGLVRYGFGRSLYDAGKNLPRTDLPAFLHNWRNEIRHELRTDSKGYIGSKRRALASSLPDAFPDIDILLSYINPLTSESAGRAHDNLKLTWCKEPDLGLLAATCEFYFEWGYRDAIIKRFKTVIWHGAVLRILRRGVLDMEEKRRRREIVPSTPTKNGNRGAEGTPSKMITKHFSTMTLNPVENDDDDRLITKITRARAHASTDGILEYRLEIRPRQLVLMAESGIKNIRRPLDADVWAGLTESGNEGGEEKAEELTPEERRAREEKEVLVWIPASMVRMAEPRLVEEYEALEEAKRLKKAGKGTKRSPAKRKPKGKAPVLSDEDQSDAPKPKPKKKPVRK
;
A
#
# COMPACT_ATOMS: atom_id res chain seq x y z
N MET A 1 0.72 -17.73 6.93
CA MET A 1 1.04 -18.49 5.71
C MET A 1 2.56 -18.58 5.61
N GLY A 2 3.07 -19.66 5.03
CA GLY A 2 4.50 -20.00 5.06
C GLY A 2 4.96 -20.59 6.39
N VAL A 3 6.25 -20.45 6.69
CA VAL A 3 6.91 -21.05 7.87
C VAL A 3 6.24 -20.64 9.20
N PRO A 4 5.74 -21.61 10.00
CA PRO A 4 5.09 -21.32 11.28
C PRO A 4 6.02 -20.61 12.26
N GLY A 5 5.55 -19.50 12.84
CA GLY A 5 6.27 -18.76 13.87
C GLY A 5 7.35 -17.80 13.37
N LEU A 6 7.79 -17.89 12.11
CA LEU A 6 8.89 -17.06 11.59
C LEU A 6 8.58 -15.55 11.65
N TRP A 7 7.33 -15.14 11.39
CA TRP A 7 6.92 -13.73 11.56
C TRP A 7 7.12 -13.20 12.98
N LYS A 8 6.98 -14.04 14.02
CA LYS A 8 7.22 -13.63 15.41
C LYS A 8 8.70 -13.38 15.66
N GLU A 9 9.56 -14.20 15.05
CA GLU A 9 11.02 -14.04 15.15
C GLU A 9 11.52 -12.81 14.39
N LEU A 10 10.89 -12.47 13.27
CA LEU A 10 11.24 -11.28 12.49
C LEU A 10 10.64 -9.98 13.04
N ALA A 11 9.58 -10.06 13.86
CA ALA A 11 8.83 -8.90 14.34
C ALA A 11 9.69 -7.78 14.97
N PRO A 12 10.77 -8.05 15.73
CA PRO A 12 11.62 -6.99 16.27
C PRO A 12 12.31 -6.13 15.20
N ALA A 13 12.61 -6.71 14.03
CA ALA A 13 13.23 -6.00 12.91
C ALA A 13 12.22 -5.24 12.03
N ALA A 14 10.91 -5.31 12.34
CA ALA A 14 9.88 -4.66 11.57
C ALA A 14 9.84 -3.15 11.83
N GLN A 15 9.68 -2.36 10.76
CA GLN A 15 9.40 -0.94 10.87
C GLN A 15 7.90 -0.69 10.66
N THR A 16 7.27 0.00 11.60
CA THR A 16 5.88 0.46 11.43
C THR A 16 5.89 1.74 10.62
N ARG A 17 5.24 1.73 9.44
CA ARG A 17 5.18 2.88 8.53
C ARG A 17 3.79 3.04 7.93
N SER A 18 3.41 4.27 7.62
CA SER A 18 2.26 4.58 6.77
C SER A 18 2.56 4.21 5.31
N LEU A 19 1.61 3.53 4.65
CA LEU A 19 1.70 3.20 3.23
C LEU A 19 1.78 4.46 2.35
N THR A 20 1.04 5.51 2.72
CA THR A 20 1.06 6.78 1.98
C THR A 20 2.44 7.43 2.06
N GLU A 21 3.01 7.50 3.27
CA GLU A 21 4.34 8.08 3.45
C GLU A 21 5.38 7.26 2.67
N LEU A 22 5.33 5.92 2.76
CA LEU A 22 6.28 5.04 2.07
C LEU A 22 6.26 5.30 0.56
N ALA A 23 5.06 5.39 -0.02
CA ALA A 23 4.90 5.63 -1.44
C ALA A 23 5.39 7.03 -1.86
N VAL A 24 5.13 8.04 -1.04
CA VAL A 24 5.50 9.44 -1.34
C VAL A 24 7.00 9.66 -1.17
N VAL A 25 7.57 9.29 -0.03
CA VAL A 25 8.97 9.59 0.27
C VAL A 25 9.92 8.70 -0.54
N GLU A 26 9.74 7.38 -0.49
CA GLU A 26 10.64 6.44 -1.17
C GLU A 26 10.33 6.30 -2.67
N GLY A 27 9.06 6.44 -3.06
CA GLY A 27 8.65 6.30 -4.46
C GLY A 27 8.69 7.61 -5.23
N PHE A 28 7.97 8.62 -4.76
CA PHE A 28 7.78 9.87 -5.49
C PHE A 28 8.93 10.87 -5.31
N GLU A 29 9.35 11.15 -4.07
CA GLU A 29 10.38 12.14 -3.76
C GLU A 29 11.78 11.65 -4.10
N ALA A 30 12.17 10.48 -3.58
CA ALA A 30 13.47 9.87 -3.85
C ALA A 30 13.63 9.46 -5.33
N ASN A 31 12.53 9.08 -5.99
CA ASN A 31 12.46 8.76 -7.42
C ASN A 31 13.64 7.90 -7.96
N PRO A 32 13.97 6.76 -7.33
CA PRO A 32 15.18 6.01 -7.66
C PRO A 32 15.27 5.54 -9.12
N ASN A 33 14.12 5.39 -9.80
CA ASN A 33 14.04 4.81 -11.15
C ASN A 33 13.38 5.75 -12.18
N GLY A 34 13.23 7.04 -11.86
CA GLY A 34 12.63 8.02 -12.78
C GLY A 34 11.12 7.84 -13.03
N SER A 35 10.44 6.95 -12.29
CA SER A 35 9.01 6.65 -12.47
C SER A 35 8.10 7.42 -11.50
N ARG A 36 8.66 8.21 -10.56
CA ARG A 36 7.93 9.02 -9.56
C ARG A 36 6.80 8.24 -8.89
N GLY A 37 7.10 7.05 -8.35
CA GLY A 37 6.14 6.19 -7.69
C GLY A 37 6.78 4.90 -7.18
N PHE A 38 6.19 4.33 -6.13
CA PHE A 38 6.71 3.13 -5.46
C PHE A 38 6.19 1.87 -6.16
N ARG A 39 7.10 1.09 -6.75
CA ARG A 39 6.77 -0.11 -7.54
C ARG A 39 6.55 -1.28 -6.61
N ILE A 40 5.29 -1.69 -6.49
CA ILE A 40 4.86 -2.70 -5.52
C ILE A 40 4.45 -3.98 -6.23
N GLY A 41 5.07 -5.10 -5.85
CA GLY A 41 4.71 -6.42 -6.33
C GLY A 41 3.59 -7.01 -5.52
N ILE A 42 2.60 -7.61 -6.18
CA ILE A 42 1.44 -8.22 -5.51
C ILE A 42 1.23 -9.62 -6.06
N ASP A 43 1.11 -10.60 -5.17
CA ASP A 43 0.68 -11.94 -5.54
C ASP A 43 -0.84 -11.96 -5.79
N ALA A 44 -1.23 -12.19 -7.04
CA ALA A 44 -2.63 -12.23 -7.43
C ALA A 44 -3.39 -13.41 -6.80
N SER A 45 -2.70 -14.52 -6.51
CA SER A 45 -3.31 -15.73 -5.94
C SER A 45 -3.84 -15.48 -4.52
N ILE A 46 -3.04 -14.83 -3.67
CA ILE A 46 -3.42 -14.43 -2.31
C ILE A 46 -4.67 -13.54 -2.34
N TRP A 47 -4.74 -12.65 -3.32
CA TRP A 47 -5.86 -11.73 -3.44
C TRP A 47 -7.16 -12.42 -3.86
N PHE A 48 -7.11 -13.49 -4.68
CA PHE A 48 -8.29 -14.33 -4.94
C PHE A 48 -8.80 -15.00 -3.67
N PHE A 49 -7.91 -15.61 -2.89
CA PHE A 49 -8.29 -16.24 -1.62
C PHE A 49 -8.94 -15.24 -0.67
N HIS A 50 -8.39 -14.03 -0.56
CA HIS A 50 -8.95 -12.98 0.27
C HIS A 50 -10.24 -12.37 -0.29
N ALA A 51 -10.49 -12.47 -1.60
CA ALA A 51 -11.70 -11.95 -2.24
C ALA A 51 -12.89 -12.93 -2.11
N ALA A 52 -12.62 -14.23 -2.04
CA ALA A 52 -13.62 -15.30 -1.85
C ALA A 52 -14.42 -15.19 -0.53
N TYR A 53 -14.01 -14.33 0.41
CA TYR A 53 -14.75 -14.07 1.64
C TYR A 53 -15.89 -13.05 1.46
N GLY A 54 -15.99 -12.35 0.32
CA GLY A 54 -17.11 -11.46 0.02
C GLY A 54 -18.37 -12.26 -0.28
N LYS A 55 -19.48 -11.98 0.42
CA LYS A 55 -20.71 -12.78 0.35
C LYS A 55 -21.89 -12.11 -0.37
N GLU A 56 -21.76 -10.85 -0.77
CA GLU A 56 -22.92 -10.02 -1.20
C GLU A 56 -22.72 -9.38 -2.56
N GLY A 57 -23.79 -9.39 -3.35
CA GLY A 57 -23.89 -8.76 -4.67
C GLY A 57 -23.39 -9.61 -5.84
N GLU A 58 -23.60 -9.12 -7.05
CA GLU A 58 -23.04 -9.75 -8.26
C GLU A 58 -21.51 -9.68 -8.27
N ASN A 59 -20.86 -10.82 -8.54
CA ASN A 59 -19.41 -10.96 -8.60
C ASN A 59 -18.66 -10.36 -7.38
N PRO A 60 -18.94 -10.83 -6.16
CA PRO A 60 -18.44 -10.22 -4.93
C PRO A 60 -16.90 -10.22 -4.83
N GLU A 61 -16.25 -11.21 -5.43
CA GLU A 61 -14.79 -11.31 -5.45
C GLU A 61 -14.17 -10.24 -6.36
N LEU A 62 -14.71 -10.05 -7.56
CA LEU A 62 -14.27 -9.00 -8.49
C LEU A 62 -14.58 -7.61 -7.93
N ARG A 63 -15.70 -7.47 -7.22
CA ARG A 63 -16.05 -6.23 -6.51
C ARG A 63 -15.02 -5.88 -5.44
N THR A 64 -14.63 -6.88 -4.63
CA THR A 64 -13.57 -6.71 -3.63
C THR A 64 -12.24 -6.35 -4.29
N MET A 65 -11.90 -6.98 -5.40
CA MET A 65 -10.69 -6.68 -6.17
C MET A 65 -10.68 -5.23 -6.67
N PHE A 66 -11.80 -4.75 -7.22
CA PHE A 66 -11.95 -3.38 -7.71
C PHE A 66 -11.69 -2.34 -6.61
N PHE A 67 -12.31 -2.49 -5.44
CA PHE A 67 -12.12 -1.54 -4.33
C PHE A 67 -10.71 -1.57 -3.75
N ARG A 68 -10.06 -2.74 -3.72
CA ARG A 68 -8.65 -2.81 -3.32
C ARG A 68 -7.72 -2.15 -4.34
N CYS A 69 -7.97 -2.33 -5.64
CA CYS A 69 -7.23 -1.61 -6.68
C CYS A 69 -7.42 -0.09 -6.55
N ALA A 70 -8.64 0.36 -6.28
CA ALA A 70 -8.90 1.77 -6.01
C ALA A 70 -8.20 2.30 -4.75
N THR A 71 -8.06 1.47 -3.71
CA THR A 71 -7.30 1.86 -2.50
C THR A 71 -5.82 2.07 -2.84
N LEU A 72 -5.23 1.25 -3.72
CA LEU A 72 -3.84 1.40 -4.15
C LEU A 72 -3.58 2.71 -4.92
N THR A 73 -4.59 3.29 -5.57
CA THR A 73 -4.43 4.56 -6.29
C THR A 73 -4.42 5.78 -5.37
N HIS A 74 -4.75 5.62 -4.08
CA HIS A 74 -4.78 6.73 -3.12
C HIS A 74 -3.40 7.22 -2.68
N ALA A 75 -2.36 6.48 -3.05
CA ALA A 75 -0.96 6.83 -2.91
C ALA A 75 -0.23 6.57 -4.25
N PRO A 76 0.97 7.13 -4.49
CA PRO A 76 1.71 6.96 -5.75
C PRO A 76 2.34 5.56 -5.89
N PHE A 77 1.56 4.50 -5.68
CA PHE A 77 1.96 3.13 -5.97
C PHE A 77 1.86 2.82 -7.46
N LEU A 78 2.79 1.99 -7.92
CA LEU A 78 2.85 1.41 -9.26
C LEU A 78 2.77 -0.12 -9.11
N PRO A 79 1.56 -0.70 -9.03
CA PRO A 79 1.39 -2.12 -8.77
C PRO A 79 1.73 -3.00 -9.96
N LEU A 80 2.37 -4.14 -9.67
CA LEU A 80 2.56 -5.25 -10.59
C LEU A 80 1.95 -6.52 -10.00
N PHE A 81 0.88 -7.00 -10.62
CA PHE A 81 0.22 -8.24 -10.23
C PHE A 81 0.91 -9.44 -10.89
N VAL A 82 1.33 -10.40 -10.08
CA VAL A 82 1.97 -11.64 -10.54
C VAL A 82 1.02 -12.80 -10.33
N PHE A 83 0.68 -13.46 -11.42
CA PHE A 83 -0.11 -14.68 -11.43
C PHE A 83 0.82 -15.89 -11.43
N ASP A 84 0.38 -16.97 -10.79
CA ASP A 84 1.06 -18.26 -10.86
C ASP A 84 1.15 -18.79 -12.29
N GLY A 85 2.27 -19.46 -12.54
CA GLY A 85 2.62 -20.11 -13.79
C GLY A 85 2.20 -21.57 -13.91
N PRO A 86 2.27 -22.13 -15.13
CA PRO A 86 1.90 -23.51 -15.40
C PRO A 86 2.89 -24.53 -14.82
N ARG A 87 4.15 -24.13 -14.55
CA ARG A 87 5.20 -25.02 -14.02
C ARG A 87 5.31 -24.97 -12.49
N ARG A 88 4.27 -24.51 -11.79
CA ARG A 88 4.21 -24.59 -10.33
C ARG A 88 4.18 -26.06 -9.85
N PRO A 89 4.67 -26.35 -8.63
CA PRO A 89 4.66 -27.70 -8.07
C PRO A 89 3.25 -28.32 -8.03
N ASN A 90 3.19 -29.64 -8.19
CA ASN A 90 1.93 -30.40 -8.21
C ASN A 90 1.26 -30.53 -6.84
N VAL A 91 2.07 -30.48 -5.78
CA VAL A 91 1.67 -30.67 -4.40
C VAL A 91 2.27 -29.54 -3.58
N LYS A 92 1.43 -28.86 -2.81
CA LYS A 92 1.83 -27.85 -1.81
C LYS A 92 1.04 -28.15 -0.55
N ARG A 93 1.70 -28.17 0.61
CA ARG A 93 1.10 -28.50 1.92
C ARG A 93 0.29 -29.81 1.95
N GLY A 94 0.80 -30.85 1.30
CA GLY A 94 0.15 -32.17 1.24
C GLY A 94 -1.14 -32.21 0.41
N LYS A 95 -1.50 -31.14 -0.32
CA LYS A 95 -2.67 -31.09 -1.20
C LYS A 95 -2.24 -30.96 -2.66
N LYS A 96 -2.91 -31.69 -3.55
CA LYS A 96 -2.77 -31.48 -5.00
C LYS A 96 -3.29 -30.09 -5.36
N ILE A 97 -2.46 -29.29 -6.01
CA ILE A 97 -2.86 -27.95 -6.45
C ILE A 97 -3.60 -28.08 -7.79
N ASN A 98 -4.80 -27.49 -7.89
CA ASN A 98 -5.45 -27.38 -9.20
C ASN A 98 -4.60 -26.49 -10.11
N ARG A 99 -4.17 -26.98 -11.26
CA ARG A 99 -3.38 -26.22 -12.26
C ARG A 99 -4.22 -25.33 -13.16
N GLU A 100 -5.54 -25.47 -13.12
CA GLU A 100 -6.44 -24.66 -13.92
C GLU A 100 -6.38 -23.19 -13.50
N LEU A 101 -6.52 -22.32 -14.49
CA LEU A 101 -6.61 -20.88 -14.28
C LEU A 101 -7.88 -20.59 -13.46
N HIS A 102 -7.75 -19.77 -12.42
CA HIS A 102 -8.91 -19.39 -11.62
C HIS A 102 -9.95 -18.73 -12.54
N LYS A 103 -11.23 -19.12 -12.45
CA LYS A 103 -12.30 -18.65 -13.35
C LYS A 103 -12.39 -17.12 -13.44
N LEU A 104 -12.03 -16.42 -12.37
CA LEU A 104 -12.03 -14.96 -12.27
C LEU A 104 -10.79 -14.27 -12.85
N THR A 105 -9.80 -15.02 -13.34
CA THR A 105 -8.54 -14.44 -13.84
C THR A 105 -8.74 -13.46 -14.99
N PRO A 106 -9.59 -13.73 -16.00
CA PRO A 106 -9.85 -12.75 -17.06
C PRO A 106 -10.43 -11.44 -16.51
N GLY A 107 -11.45 -11.51 -15.63
CA GLY A 107 -12.06 -10.33 -15.02
C GLY A 107 -11.09 -9.53 -14.15
N MET A 108 -10.23 -10.21 -13.39
CA MET A 108 -9.18 -9.54 -12.60
C MET A 108 -8.18 -8.82 -13.51
N LYS A 109 -7.72 -9.45 -14.59
CA LYS A 109 -6.79 -8.81 -15.55
C LYS A 109 -7.41 -7.56 -16.15
N GLN A 110 -8.69 -7.63 -16.55
CA GLN A 110 -9.41 -6.48 -17.08
C GLN A 110 -9.50 -5.34 -16.06
N ILE A 111 -9.82 -5.63 -14.79
CA ILE A 111 -9.83 -4.62 -13.72
C ILE A 111 -8.44 -3.99 -13.55
N VAL A 112 -7.39 -4.82 -13.41
CA VAL A 112 -6.01 -4.36 -13.23
C VAL A 112 -5.57 -3.45 -14.39
N GLU A 113 -5.85 -3.85 -15.64
CA GLU A 113 -5.55 -3.03 -16.83
C GLU A 113 -6.32 -1.71 -16.83
N SER A 114 -7.59 -1.72 -16.42
CA SER A 114 -8.43 -0.51 -16.35
C SER A 114 -7.88 0.54 -15.37
N PHE A 115 -7.28 0.09 -14.26
CA PHE A 115 -6.58 0.97 -13.33
C PHE A 115 -5.20 1.46 -13.83
N GLY A 116 -4.76 1.04 -15.02
CA GLY A 116 -3.43 1.34 -15.53
C GLY A 116 -2.33 0.57 -14.80
N PHE A 117 -2.67 -0.51 -14.11
CA PHE A 117 -1.70 -1.36 -13.42
C PHE A 117 -1.14 -2.42 -14.36
N GLU A 118 0.01 -2.98 -14.00
CA GLU A 118 0.65 -4.01 -14.81
C GLU A 118 0.40 -5.40 -14.21
N TRP A 119 0.35 -6.41 -15.08
CA TRP A 119 0.29 -7.80 -14.65
C TRP A 119 1.17 -8.70 -15.50
N ARG A 120 1.53 -9.85 -14.93
CA ARG A 120 2.31 -10.89 -15.61
C ARG A 120 2.03 -12.28 -15.04
N VAL A 121 2.43 -13.29 -15.79
CA VAL A 121 2.35 -14.70 -15.36
C VAL A 121 3.77 -15.18 -15.08
N ALA A 122 4.01 -15.68 -13.87
CA ALA A 122 5.27 -16.28 -13.48
C ALA A 122 5.55 -17.58 -14.27
N PRO A 123 6.81 -18.02 -14.39
CA PRO A 123 7.11 -19.34 -14.92
C PRO A 123 6.63 -20.47 -14.01
N GLY A 124 6.83 -20.31 -12.70
CA GLY A 124 6.45 -21.23 -11.62
C GLY A 124 5.53 -20.53 -10.62
N GLU A 125 6.01 -20.30 -9.40
CA GLU A 125 5.24 -19.64 -8.34
C GLU A 125 5.38 -18.12 -8.39
N ALA A 126 4.28 -17.41 -8.13
CA ALA A 126 4.24 -15.95 -8.12
C ALA A 126 5.18 -15.36 -7.06
N GLU A 127 5.23 -15.96 -5.86
CA GLU A 127 6.05 -15.50 -4.73
C GLU A 127 7.55 -15.49 -5.05
N ALA A 128 8.04 -16.53 -5.71
CA ALA A 128 9.43 -16.65 -6.12
C ALA A 128 9.77 -15.63 -7.22
N GLU A 129 8.86 -15.44 -8.17
CA GLU A 129 9.03 -14.50 -9.26
C GLU A 129 8.93 -13.03 -8.80
N LEU A 130 8.17 -12.76 -7.74
CA LEU A 130 8.15 -11.48 -7.03
C LEU A 130 9.46 -11.23 -6.27
N ALA A 131 9.93 -12.22 -5.52
CA ALA A 131 11.22 -12.16 -4.80
C ALA A 131 12.38 -11.87 -5.77
N TYR A 132 12.41 -12.54 -6.92
CA TYR A 132 13.38 -12.27 -7.98
C TYR A 132 13.33 -10.82 -8.46
N LEU A 133 12.15 -10.31 -8.85
CA LEU A 133 12.02 -8.93 -9.34
C LEU A 133 12.38 -7.87 -8.30
N ASN A 134 12.08 -8.13 -7.03
CA ASN A 134 12.46 -7.23 -5.95
C ASN A 134 13.98 -7.23 -5.74
N ARG A 135 14.62 -8.41 -5.80
CA ARG A 135 16.07 -8.56 -5.68
C ARG A 135 16.85 -7.81 -6.78
N ILE A 136 16.36 -7.82 -8.01
CA ILE A 136 17.01 -7.12 -9.14
C ILE A 136 16.60 -5.64 -9.26
N GLY A 137 15.79 -5.13 -8.34
CA GLY A 137 15.39 -3.72 -8.34
C GLY A 137 14.34 -3.33 -9.39
N VAL A 138 13.61 -4.29 -9.96
CA VAL A 138 12.42 -3.99 -10.79
C VAL A 138 11.24 -3.60 -9.91
N LEU A 139 11.16 -4.14 -8.70
CA LEU A 139 10.19 -3.77 -7.66
C LEU A 139 10.91 -3.20 -6.44
N ASP A 140 10.31 -2.18 -5.83
CA ASP A 140 10.83 -1.55 -4.60
C ASP A 140 10.42 -2.35 -3.35
N GLY A 141 9.27 -3.02 -3.39
CA GLY A 141 8.83 -3.94 -2.34
C GLY A 141 7.70 -4.87 -2.78
N ILE A 142 7.43 -5.88 -1.96
CA ILE A 142 6.37 -6.89 -2.20
C ILE A 142 5.30 -6.75 -1.13
N LEU A 143 4.03 -6.57 -1.53
CA LEU A 143 2.89 -6.63 -0.63
C LEU A 143 2.45 -8.09 -0.46
N SER A 144 2.76 -8.69 0.69
CA SER A 144 2.48 -10.10 0.96
C SER A 144 2.32 -10.38 2.46
N ASP A 145 1.53 -11.42 2.76
CA ASP A 145 1.38 -11.96 4.11
C ASP A 145 2.24 -13.21 4.37
N ASP A 146 2.87 -13.70 3.30
CA ASP A 146 3.62 -14.95 3.27
C ASP A 146 5.09 -14.63 3.50
N VAL A 147 5.68 -15.31 4.50
CA VAL A 147 7.10 -15.09 4.85
C VAL A 147 8.05 -15.73 3.85
N ASP A 148 7.51 -16.61 2.99
CA ASP A 148 8.26 -17.39 2.01
C ASP A 148 8.91 -16.50 0.95
N ASN A 149 8.43 -15.26 0.76
CA ASN A 149 9.11 -14.28 -0.08
C ASN A 149 10.58 -14.09 0.35
N PHE A 150 10.89 -14.09 1.65
CA PHE A 150 12.28 -14.01 2.14
C PHE A 150 13.08 -15.28 1.87
N LEU A 151 12.46 -16.45 1.94
CA LEU A 151 13.11 -17.74 1.61
C LEU A 151 13.49 -17.77 0.11
N PHE A 152 12.69 -17.17 -0.76
CA PHE A 152 12.99 -16.99 -2.19
C PHE A 152 13.97 -15.83 -2.48
N GLY A 153 14.30 -15.02 -1.48
CA GLY A 153 15.30 -13.95 -1.58
C GLY A 153 14.77 -12.55 -1.86
N ALA A 154 13.53 -12.26 -1.44
CA ALA A 154 13.03 -10.88 -1.40
C ALA A 154 13.89 -10.02 -0.46
N THR A 155 14.01 -8.74 -0.80
CA THR A 155 14.76 -7.74 -0.02
C THR A 155 13.84 -6.87 0.82
N THR A 156 12.63 -6.59 0.35
CA THR A 156 11.63 -5.75 1.04
C THR A 156 10.25 -6.39 0.95
N VAL A 157 9.66 -6.71 2.10
CA VAL A 157 8.29 -7.24 2.21
C VAL A 157 7.45 -6.32 3.09
N ILE A 158 6.30 -5.92 2.56
CA ILE A 158 5.29 -5.08 3.20
C ILE A 158 4.14 -6.00 3.58
N ARG A 159 3.81 -6.09 4.86
CA ARG A 159 2.67 -6.88 5.33
C ARG A 159 1.35 -6.25 4.85
N ASN A 160 0.33 -7.06 4.64
CA ASN A 160 -0.98 -6.52 4.35
C ASN A 160 -1.56 -5.84 5.61
N PRO A 161 -1.99 -4.57 5.55
CA PRO A 161 -2.58 -3.88 6.70
C PRO A 161 -3.99 -4.39 7.06
N SER A 162 -4.62 -5.22 6.23
CA SER A 162 -6.03 -5.59 6.41
C SER A 162 -6.30 -6.33 7.74
N ASN A 163 -7.25 -5.81 8.52
CA ASN A 163 -7.78 -6.45 9.73
C ASN A 163 -8.69 -7.66 9.46
N ASN A 164 -8.83 -8.09 8.19
CA ASN A 164 -9.51 -9.35 7.89
C ASN A 164 -8.61 -10.57 8.14
N LEU A 165 -7.31 -10.34 8.28
CA LEU A 165 -6.34 -11.37 8.66
C LEU A 165 -6.38 -11.57 10.18
N SER A 166 -6.51 -12.81 10.63
CA SER A 166 -6.61 -13.17 12.05
C SER A 166 -5.45 -12.65 12.90
N GLY A 167 -4.24 -12.58 12.32
CA GLY A 167 -3.06 -12.02 12.98
C GLY A 167 -3.13 -10.51 13.21
N ASN A 168 -3.77 -9.76 12.31
CA ASN A 168 -3.91 -8.31 12.42
C ASN A 168 -5.10 -7.93 13.32
N ARG A 169 -6.15 -8.76 13.40
CA ARG A 169 -7.26 -8.56 14.38
C ARG A 169 -6.77 -8.60 15.82
N ALA A 170 -5.84 -9.49 16.12
CA ALA A 170 -5.32 -9.66 17.47
C ALA A 170 -4.36 -8.53 17.87
N ASN A 171 -3.57 -8.03 16.92
CA ASN A 171 -2.57 -6.98 17.14
C ASN A 171 -2.57 -5.99 15.95
N PRO A 172 -3.52 -5.04 15.92
CA PRO A 172 -3.58 -4.05 14.85
C PRO A 172 -2.32 -3.19 14.86
N VAL A 173 -1.92 -2.74 13.67
CA VAL A 173 -0.81 -1.79 13.54
C VAL A 173 -1.39 -0.40 13.79
N LEU A 174 -0.95 0.22 14.88
CA LEU A 174 -1.42 1.53 15.30
C LEU A 174 -0.49 2.62 14.78
N ASN A 175 -1.05 3.78 14.49
CA ASN A 175 -0.28 4.99 14.19
C ASN A 175 0.29 5.62 15.47
N SER A 176 1.00 6.74 15.30
CA SER A 176 1.61 7.50 16.42
C SER A 176 0.61 8.01 17.46
N GLU A 177 -0.68 8.11 17.13
CA GLU A 177 -1.78 8.47 18.04
C GLU A 177 -2.47 7.24 18.67
N GLY A 178 -1.98 6.03 18.41
CA GLY A 178 -2.57 4.79 18.93
C GLY A 178 -3.89 4.39 18.25
N ARG A 179 -4.16 4.91 17.04
CA ARG A 179 -5.37 4.59 16.28
C ARG A 179 -5.06 3.63 15.13
N ASP A 180 -6.01 2.75 14.85
CA ASP A 180 -6.01 1.90 13.66
C ASP A 180 -6.68 2.66 12.50
N ASP A 181 -5.87 3.11 11.55
CA ASP A 181 -6.31 3.87 10.38
C ASP A 181 -6.31 3.03 9.09
N LYS A 182 -6.00 1.73 9.17
CA LYS A 182 -5.84 0.82 8.02
C LYS A 182 -4.79 1.27 6.98
N ASN A 183 -3.99 2.31 7.28
CA ASN A 183 -2.95 2.85 6.41
C ASN A 183 -1.55 2.48 6.89
N HIS A 184 -1.39 2.21 8.19
CA HIS A 184 -0.13 1.74 8.75
C HIS A 184 0.07 0.24 8.56
N THR A 185 1.32 -0.13 8.29
CA THR A 185 1.72 -1.53 8.16
C THR A 185 3.13 -1.76 8.68
N ARG A 186 3.50 -3.05 8.78
CA ARG A 186 4.86 -3.49 9.08
C ARG A 186 5.63 -3.72 7.78
N VAL A 187 6.71 -2.97 7.62
CA VAL A 187 7.68 -3.11 6.53
C VAL A 187 8.89 -3.86 7.08
N TYR A 188 9.30 -4.90 6.37
CA TYR A 188 10.46 -5.71 6.69
C TYR A 188 11.48 -5.58 5.57
N ARG A 189 12.70 -5.16 5.91
CA ARG A 189 13.83 -5.17 4.98
C ARG A 189 14.84 -6.22 5.40
N MET A 190 15.39 -6.93 4.43
CA MET A 190 16.40 -7.95 4.66
C MET A 190 17.66 -7.37 5.32
N GLU A 191 18.00 -6.13 5.00
CA GLU A 191 19.07 -5.39 5.64
C GLU A 191 18.82 -5.19 7.14
N ASP A 192 17.62 -4.75 7.52
CA ASP A 192 17.23 -4.56 8.92
C ASP A 192 17.21 -5.90 9.67
N ILE A 193 16.64 -6.94 9.06
CA ILE A 193 16.61 -8.30 9.62
C ILE A 193 18.01 -8.84 9.91
N THR A 194 18.95 -8.62 8.99
CA THR A 194 20.33 -9.13 9.11
C THR A 194 21.13 -8.34 10.16
N LYS A 195 20.90 -7.03 10.28
CA LYS A 195 21.63 -6.14 11.19
C LYS A 195 21.04 -6.05 12.60
N HIS A 196 19.78 -6.44 12.77
CA HIS A 196 19.10 -6.33 14.06
C HIS A 196 19.63 -7.35 15.06
N ARG A 197 20.14 -6.86 16.21
CA ARG A 197 20.83 -7.65 17.26
C ARG A 197 20.08 -8.90 17.74
N ASP A 198 18.75 -8.83 17.84
CA ASP A 198 17.94 -9.95 18.36
C ASP A 198 17.51 -10.96 17.29
N VAL A 199 17.71 -10.63 16.01
CA VAL A 199 17.24 -11.43 14.86
C VAL A 199 18.44 -12.05 14.13
N GLU A 200 19.29 -11.22 13.53
CA GLU A 200 20.53 -11.60 12.82
C GLU A 200 20.37 -12.78 11.83
N LEU A 201 19.20 -12.90 11.19
CA LEU A 201 18.87 -14.03 10.31
C LEU A 201 19.23 -13.71 8.85
N THR A 202 19.91 -14.64 8.19
CA THR A 202 20.14 -14.61 6.75
C THR A 202 19.09 -15.43 5.98
N ARG A 203 19.08 -15.35 4.65
CA ARG A 203 18.21 -16.20 3.81
C ARG A 203 18.43 -17.69 4.08
N GLY A 204 19.69 -18.12 4.19
CA GLY A 204 20.02 -19.52 4.49
C GLY A 204 19.50 -19.96 5.86
N ASP A 205 19.57 -19.07 6.84
CA ASP A 205 19.04 -19.32 8.18
C ASP A 205 17.50 -19.48 8.15
N MET A 206 16.80 -18.62 7.42
CA MET A 206 15.35 -18.73 7.26
C MET A 206 14.92 -19.99 6.50
N ILE A 207 15.69 -20.42 5.49
CA ILE A 207 15.47 -21.70 4.79
C ILE A 207 15.62 -22.87 5.77
N LEU A 208 16.68 -22.88 6.59
CA LEU A 208 16.86 -23.94 7.59
C LEU A 208 15.70 -23.96 8.60
N ILE A 209 15.23 -22.80 9.05
CA ILE A 209 14.05 -22.72 9.94
C ILE A 209 12.80 -23.30 9.27
N GLY A 210 12.59 -23.03 7.98
CA GLY A 210 11.51 -23.60 7.19
C GLY A 210 11.60 -25.13 7.05
N LEU A 211 12.80 -25.64 6.76
CA LEU A 211 13.05 -27.09 6.67
C LEU A 211 12.85 -27.80 8.02
N CYS A 212 13.21 -27.14 9.12
CA CYS A 212 13.05 -27.71 10.46
C CYS A 212 11.60 -27.68 10.96
N SER A 213 10.93 -26.53 10.81
CA SER A 213 9.62 -26.26 11.43
C SER A 213 8.43 -26.64 10.55
N GLY A 214 8.70 -27.04 9.31
CA GLY A 214 7.71 -27.24 8.26
C GLY A 214 7.47 -25.95 7.48
N GLY A 215 7.48 -26.06 6.16
CA GLY A 215 7.21 -24.99 5.21
C GLY A 215 6.11 -25.39 4.22
N ASP A 216 6.07 -24.69 3.09
CA ASP A 216 5.03 -24.90 2.08
C ASP A 216 5.23 -26.17 1.25
N TYR A 217 6.48 -26.60 1.05
CA TYR A 217 6.81 -27.83 0.32
C TYR A 217 6.78 -29.08 1.21
N ASP A 218 7.19 -28.95 2.47
CA ASP A 218 7.11 -30.02 3.48
C ASP A 218 6.49 -29.47 4.77
N THR A 219 5.25 -29.86 5.03
CA THR A 219 4.52 -29.47 6.24
C THR A 219 4.90 -30.28 7.47
N SER A 220 5.53 -31.44 7.29
CA SER A 220 5.90 -32.31 8.40
C SER A 220 7.13 -31.79 9.13
N GLY A 221 8.10 -31.26 8.38
CA GLY A 221 9.36 -30.78 8.93
C GLY A 221 10.04 -31.86 9.77
N MET A 222 10.88 -31.45 10.73
CA MET A 222 11.46 -32.37 11.69
C MET A 222 10.59 -32.51 12.92
N THR A 223 10.03 -33.70 13.14
CA THR A 223 9.25 -34.02 14.35
C THR A 223 10.02 -33.67 15.62
N GLY A 224 9.47 -32.79 16.46
CA GLY A 224 10.09 -32.34 17.71
C GLY A 224 11.10 -31.18 17.56
N CYS A 225 11.33 -30.67 16.34
CA CYS A 225 12.09 -29.46 16.10
C CYS A 225 11.16 -28.25 15.89
N GLY A 226 10.87 -27.53 16.97
CA GLY A 226 10.11 -26.28 16.88
C GLY A 226 10.95 -25.08 16.44
N PRO A 227 10.32 -23.92 16.12
CA PRO A 227 11.01 -22.70 15.68
C PRO A 227 12.12 -22.24 16.63
N ALA A 228 11.95 -22.41 17.95
CA ALA A 228 12.96 -22.05 18.94
C ALA A 228 14.24 -22.90 18.83
N ILE A 229 14.11 -24.20 18.56
CA ILE A 229 15.26 -25.10 18.38
C ILE A 229 15.94 -24.79 17.05
N ALA A 230 15.16 -24.57 15.98
CA ALA A 230 15.67 -24.17 14.68
C ALA A 230 16.45 -22.84 14.77
N LYS A 231 15.96 -21.87 15.56
CA LYS A 231 16.67 -20.61 15.85
C LYS A 231 18.00 -20.86 16.58
N GLY A 232 18.05 -21.81 17.50
CA GLY A 232 19.31 -22.22 18.12
C GLY A 232 20.31 -22.78 17.11
N LEU A 233 19.83 -23.64 16.19
CA LEU A 233 20.66 -24.26 15.15
C LEU A 233 21.23 -23.25 14.15
N VAL A 234 20.45 -22.25 13.72
CA VAL A 234 20.97 -21.23 12.79
C VAL A 234 22.10 -20.40 13.39
N ARG A 235 22.11 -20.18 14.72
CA ARG A 235 23.21 -19.45 15.41
C ARG A 235 24.53 -20.21 15.39
N TYR A 236 24.51 -21.52 15.17
CA TYR A 236 25.71 -22.32 14.92
C TYR A 236 26.25 -22.17 13.49
N GLY A 237 25.52 -21.51 12.60
CA GLY A 237 25.92 -21.27 11.21
C GLY A 237 25.44 -22.32 10.21
N PHE A 238 24.65 -23.31 10.66
CA PHE A 238 24.19 -24.41 9.82
C PHE A 238 23.31 -23.96 8.64
N GLY A 239 22.57 -22.87 8.79
CA GLY A 239 21.73 -22.33 7.71
C GLY A 239 22.57 -21.72 6.60
N ARG A 240 23.61 -20.98 6.96
CA ARG A 240 24.57 -20.36 6.02
C ARG A 240 25.36 -21.43 5.27
N SER A 241 25.92 -22.41 5.99
CA SER A 241 26.67 -23.50 5.36
C SER A 241 25.81 -24.32 4.39
N LEU A 242 24.55 -24.59 4.76
CA LEU A 242 23.61 -25.32 3.92
C LEU A 242 23.26 -24.53 2.64
N TYR A 243 23.04 -23.22 2.78
CA TYR A 243 22.74 -22.34 1.67
C TYR A 243 23.92 -22.22 0.70
N ASP A 244 25.13 -22.04 1.22
CA ASP A 244 26.35 -21.94 0.41
C ASP A 244 26.63 -23.25 -0.33
N ALA A 245 26.43 -24.39 0.33
CA ALA A 245 26.54 -25.70 -0.30
C ALA A 245 25.50 -25.88 -1.41
N GLY A 246 24.23 -25.57 -1.15
CA GLY A 246 23.16 -25.68 -2.15
C GLY A 246 23.31 -24.75 -3.35
N LYS A 247 24.03 -23.63 -3.19
CA LYS A 247 24.32 -22.68 -4.28
C LYS A 247 25.55 -23.08 -5.09
N ASN A 248 26.60 -23.57 -4.44
CA ASN A 248 27.92 -23.71 -5.06
C ASN A 248 28.28 -25.16 -5.42
N LEU A 249 27.66 -26.17 -4.80
CA LEU A 249 27.92 -27.58 -5.10
C LEU A 249 26.93 -28.14 -6.11
N PRO A 250 27.37 -29.03 -7.02
CA PRO A 250 26.46 -29.76 -7.88
C PRO A 250 25.62 -30.75 -7.07
N ARG A 251 24.47 -31.14 -7.62
CA ARG A 251 23.53 -32.07 -6.98
C ARG A 251 24.19 -33.39 -6.55
N THR A 252 25.18 -33.87 -7.29
CA THR A 252 25.91 -35.12 -7.03
C THR A 252 26.72 -35.09 -5.74
N ASP A 253 27.18 -33.90 -5.33
CA ASP A 253 28.13 -33.74 -4.22
C ASP A 253 27.42 -33.34 -2.92
N LEU A 254 26.18 -32.83 -3.04
CA LEU A 254 25.33 -32.48 -1.90
C LEU A 254 25.14 -33.64 -0.91
N PRO A 255 24.90 -34.91 -1.31
CA PRO A 255 24.74 -36.01 -0.35
C PRO A 255 25.94 -36.19 0.59
N ALA A 256 27.16 -36.05 0.07
CA ALA A 256 28.38 -36.18 0.86
C ALA A 256 28.55 -35.01 1.84
N PHE A 257 28.32 -33.78 1.37
CA PHE A 257 28.28 -32.60 2.25
C PHE A 257 27.25 -32.75 3.36
N LEU A 258 26.01 -33.13 2.99
CA LEU A 258 24.90 -33.27 3.93
C LEU A 258 25.16 -34.37 4.97
N HIS A 259 25.92 -35.42 4.64
CA HIS A 259 26.31 -36.44 5.61
C HIS A 259 27.13 -35.83 6.76
N ASN A 260 28.17 -35.06 6.42
CA ASN A 260 29.01 -34.39 7.42
C ASN A 260 28.22 -33.32 8.19
N TRP A 261 27.48 -32.48 7.47
CA TRP A 261 26.63 -31.45 8.06
C TRP A 261 25.58 -32.00 9.04
N ARG A 262 24.93 -33.14 8.71
CA ARG A 262 24.02 -33.83 9.64
C ARG A 262 24.74 -34.31 10.89
N ASN A 263 25.96 -34.84 10.76
CA ASN A 263 26.73 -35.33 11.90
C ASN A 263 27.10 -34.19 12.86
N GLU A 264 27.43 -33.01 12.32
CA GLU A 264 27.66 -31.80 13.11
C GLU A 264 26.38 -31.33 13.82
N ILE A 265 25.23 -31.33 13.13
CA ILE A 265 23.94 -31.02 13.77
C ILE A 265 23.63 -32.01 14.89
N ARG A 266 23.83 -33.32 14.66
CA ARG A 266 23.63 -34.35 15.69
C ARG A 266 24.56 -34.14 16.88
N HIS A 267 25.79 -33.69 16.63
CA HIS A 267 26.73 -33.35 17.70
C HIS A 267 26.18 -32.19 18.54
N GLU A 268 25.86 -31.05 17.92
CA GLU A 268 25.36 -29.87 18.63
C GLU A 268 24.02 -30.11 19.33
N LEU A 269 23.12 -30.92 18.75
CA LEU A 269 21.88 -31.31 19.42
C LEU A 269 22.13 -32.15 20.69
N ARG A 270 23.25 -32.90 20.77
CA ARG A 270 23.60 -33.71 21.95
C ARG A 270 24.35 -32.91 23.01
N THR A 271 25.23 -32.01 22.58
CA THR A 271 26.17 -31.30 23.47
C THR A 271 25.67 -29.90 23.84
N ASP A 272 25.04 -29.20 22.89
CA ASP A 272 24.74 -27.76 22.92
C ASP A 272 25.96 -26.95 23.35
N SER A 273 27.06 -27.07 22.58
CA SER A 273 28.40 -26.65 22.99
C SER A 273 28.49 -25.18 23.38
N LYS A 274 27.72 -24.31 22.71
CA LYS A 274 27.66 -22.86 22.94
C LYS A 274 26.40 -22.42 23.70
N GLY A 275 25.51 -23.35 24.04
CA GLY A 275 24.27 -23.05 24.75
C GLY A 275 23.20 -22.31 23.93
N TYR A 276 23.31 -22.28 22.60
CA TYR A 276 22.37 -21.55 21.75
C TYR A 276 20.99 -22.19 21.66
N ILE A 277 20.87 -23.50 21.91
CA ILE A 277 19.59 -24.22 21.94
C ILE A 277 18.95 -24.13 23.34
N GLY A 278 19.77 -23.95 24.37
CA GLY A 278 19.38 -23.83 25.78
C GLY A 278 19.04 -25.17 26.44
N SER A 279 19.18 -26.29 25.72
CA SER A 279 18.91 -27.64 26.25
C SER A 279 19.45 -28.73 25.32
N LYS A 280 19.94 -29.83 25.90
CA LYS A 280 20.42 -31.00 25.15
C LYS A 280 19.23 -31.79 24.60
N ARG A 281 19.13 -31.91 23.28
CA ARG A 281 18.03 -32.57 22.55
C ARG A 281 18.50 -33.93 21.99
N ARG A 282 18.89 -34.84 22.89
CA ARG A 282 19.42 -36.17 22.51
C ARG A 282 18.44 -37.01 21.71
N ALA A 283 17.15 -36.98 22.06
CA ALA A 283 16.11 -37.70 21.32
C ALA A 283 15.99 -37.20 19.88
N LEU A 284 16.02 -35.87 19.68
CA LEU A 284 15.97 -35.25 18.35
C LEU A 284 17.23 -35.56 17.54
N ALA A 285 18.41 -35.58 18.18
CA ALA A 285 19.65 -35.98 17.52
C ALA A 285 19.61 -37.42 16.99
N SER A 286 18.98 -38.33 17.74
CA SER A 286 18.80 -39.72 17.34
C SER A 286 17.69 -39.92 16.30
N SER A 287 16.67 -39.05 16.31
CA SER A 287 15.56 -39.12 15.36
C SER A 287 15.79 -38.37 14.04
N LEU A 288 16.93 -37.66 13.89
CA LEU A 288 17.27 -36.94 12.67
C LEU A 288 17.41 -37.91 11.48
N PRO A 289 16.51 -37.88 10.48
CA PRO A 289 16.56 -38.81 9.36
C PRO A 289 17.79 -38.57 8.46
N ASP A 290 18.36 -39.62 7.88
CA ASP A 290 19.46 -39.48 6.91
C ASP A 290 19.00 -38.87 5.58
N ALA A 291 17.69 -38.93 5.29
CA ALA A 291 17.07 -38.24 4.16
C ALA A 291 16.93 -36.72 4.38
N PHE A 292 17.15 -36.20 5.59
CA PHE A 292 16.98 -34.77 5.89
C PHE A 292 18.25 -33.96 5.59
N PRO A 293 18.16 -32.75 5.00
CA PRO A 293 16.99 -32.22 4.32
C PRO A 293 16.81 -32.89 2.95
N ASP A 294 15.58 -32.91 2.48
CA ASP A 294 15.29 -33.28 1.10
C ASP A 294 15.98 -32.28 0.15
N ILE A 295 16.82 -32.81 -0.75
CA ILE A 295 17.63 -32.01 -1.67
C ILE A 295 16.74 -31.26 -2.67
N ASP A 296 15.67 -31.88 -3.14
CA ASP A 296 14.74 -31.25 -4.09
C ASP A 296 14.00 -30.07 -3.44
N ILE A 297 13.59 -30.23 -2.18
CA ILE A 297 12.96 -29.14 -1.42
C ILE A 297 13.94 -28.00 -1.15
N LEU A 298 15.17 -28.33 -0.74
CA LEU A 298 16.23 -27.34 -0.52
C LEU A 298 16.48 -26.53 -1.80
N LEU A 299 16.67 -27.21 -2.93
CA LEU A 299 16.94 -26.56 -4.22
C LEU A 299 15.74 -25.76 -4.73
N SER A 300 14.51 -26.15 -4.39
CA SER A 300 13.30 -25.38 -4.73
C SER A 300 13.28 -24.00 -4.07
N TYR A 301 13.83 -23.87 -2.85
CA TYR A 301 13.98 -22.56 -2.20
C TYR A 301 15.20 -21.78 -2.69
N ILE A 302 16.34 -22.45 -2.92
CA ILE A 302 17.60 -21.79 -3.31
C ILE A 302 17.54 -21.30 -4.76
N ASN A 303 17.13 -22.18 -5.67
CA ASN A 303 17.08 -21.98 -7.12
C ASN A 303 15.64 -22.16 -7.63
N PRO A 304 14.69 -21.30 -7.21
CA PRO A 304 13.30 -21.43 -7.63
C PRO A 304 13.15 -21.15 -9.12
N LEU A 305 12.12 -21.75 -9.72
CA LEU A 305 11.78 -21.53 -11.12
C LEU A 305 11.20 -20.13 -11.34
N THR A 306 12.06 -19.23 -11.76
CA THR A 306 11.82 -17.81 -12.07
C THR A 306 12.20 -17.48 -13.51
N SER A 307 11.88 -16.27 -13.97
CA SER A 307 12.25 -15.77 -15.29
C SER A 307 13.77 -15.83 -15.52
N GLU A 308 14.55 -15.58 -14.46
CA GLU A 308 16.02 -15.73 -14.46
C GLU A 308 16.43 -17.16 -14.80
N SER A 309 15.98 -18.13 -14.02
CA SER A 309 16.29 -19.55 -14.21
C SER A 309 15.75 -20.10 -15.55
N ALA A 310 14.70 -19.47 -16.09
CA ALA A 310 14.11 -19.83 -17.38
C ALA A 310 14.85 -19.21 -18.58
N GLY A 311 15.96 -18.49 -18.36
CA GLY A 311 16.74 -17.84 -19.40
C GLY A 311 16.06 -16.63 -20.04
N ARG A 312 14.98 -16.11 -19.43
CA ARG A 312 14.35 -14.87 -19.88
C ARG A 312 15.02 -13.71 -19.16
N ALA A 313 15.96 -13.06 -19.85
CA ALA A 313 16.62 -11.86 -19.34
C ALA A 313 15.60 -10.80 -18.91
N HIS A 314 15.94 -10.04 -17.86
CA HIS A 314 15.12 -8.93 -17.36
C HIS A 314 14.90 -7.85 -18.44
N ASP A 315 15.78 -7.73 -19.43
CA ASP A 315 15.63 -6.83 -20.58
C ASP A 315 14.39 -7.12 -21.44
N ASN A 316 13.82 -8.33 -21.34
CA ASN A 316 12.58 -8.71 -22.01
C ASN A 316 11.32 -8.32 -21.21
N LEU A 317 11.46 -7.69 -20.03
CA LEU A 317 10.35 -7.18 -19.24
C LEU A 317 9.81 -5.91 -19.92
N LYS A 318 8.75 -6.03 -20.72
CA LYS A 318 7.99 -4.90 -21.27
C LYS A 318 7.15 -4.18 -20.19
N LEU A 319 7.78 -3.84 -19.05
CA LEU A 319 7.15 -3.06 -17.99
C LEU A 319 7.41 -1.59 -18.29
N THR A 320 6.35 -0.80 -18.36
CA THR A 320 6.42 0.60 -18.79
C THR A 320 6.26 1.56 -17.64
N TRP A 321 5.54 1.19 -16.59
CA TRP A 321 5.22 2.01 -15.41
C TRP A 321 4.58 3.38 -15.73
N CYS A 322 4.16 3.56 -16.98
CA CYS A 322 3.64 4.80 -17.54
C CYS A 322 2.16 4.71 -17.93
N LYS A 323 1.53 3.53 -17.73
CA LYS A 323 0.10 3.35 -17.96
C LYS A 323 -0.67 4.10 -16.88
N GLU A 324 -1.63 4.87 -17.33
CA GLU A 324 -2.53 5.63 -16.49
C GLU A 324 -3.93 4.98 -16.50
N PRO A 325 -4.75 5.19 -15.46
CA PRO A 325 -6.10 4.63 -15.39
C PRO A 325 -6.97 5.15 -16.54
N ASP A 326 -7.69 4.24 -17.21
CA ASP A 326 -8.69 4.58 -18.20
C ASP A 326 -10.06 4.65 -17.52
N LEU A 327 -10.57 5.87 -17.32
CA LEU A 327 -11.82 6.11 -16.62
C LEU A 327 -13.05 5.59 -17.38
N GLY A 328 -13.00 5.60 -18.71
CA GLY A 328 -14.07 5.04 -19.54
C GLY A 328 -14.09 3.52 -19.44
N LEU A 329 -12.93 2.87 -19.54
CA LEU A 329 -12.82 1.42 -19.38
C LEU A 329 -13.20 0.97 -17.96
N LEU A 330 -12.83 1.74 -16.93
CA LEU A 330 -13.27 1.50 -15.55
C LEU A 330 -14.80 1.55 -15.43
N ALA A 331 -15.44 2.55 -16.04
CA ALA A 331 -16.90 2.69 -16.02
C ALA A 331 -17.57 1.51 -16.75
N ALA A 332 -17.09 1.15 -17.94
CA ALA A 332 -17.57 0.00 -18.70
C ALA A 332 -17.42 -1.32 -17.93
N THR A 333 -16.31 -1.48 -17.21
CA THR A 333 -16.03 -2.65 -16.37
C THR A 333 -17.01 -2.72 -15.19
N CYS A 334 -17.31 -1.58 -14.55
CA CYS A 334 -18.31 -1.52 -13.48
C CYS A 334 -19.72 -1.85 -14.00
N GLU A 335 -20.07 -1.33 -15.18
CA GLU A 335 -21.34 -1.63 -15.85
C GLU A 335 -21.49 -3.11 -16.18
N PHE A 336 -20.42 -3.76 -16.60
CA PHE A 336 -20.47 -5.18 -16.94
C PHE A 336 -20.58 -6.08 -15.68
N TYR A 337 -19.68 -5.90 -14.71
CA TYR A 337 -19.53 -6.87 -13.61
C TYR A 337 -20.41 -6.61 -12.39
N PHE A 338 -20.89 -5.39 -12.15
CA PHE A 338 -21.51 -5.04 -10.87
C PHE A 338 -22.98 -4.67 -11.00
N GLU A 339 -23.76 -5.05 -9.99
CA GLU A 339 -25.20 -4.76 -9.89
C GLU A 339 -25.52 -3.26 -9.91
N TRP A 340 -24.64 -2.43 -9.35
CA TRP A 340 -24.74 -0.97 -9.30
C TRP A 340 -24.14 -0.30 -10.55
N GLY A 341 -23.89 -1.06 -11.62
CA GLY A 341 -23.24 -0.62 -12.84
C GLY A 341 -24.09 0.24 -13.78
N TYR A 342 -24.94 1.14 -13.26
CA TYR A 342 -25.66 2.12 -14.06
C TYR A 342 -25.07 3.52 -13.88
N ARG A 343 -25.30 4.42 -14.86
CA ARG A 343 -24.63 5.73 -14.98
C ARG A 343 -24.51 6.48 -13.65
N ASP A 344 -25.63 6.78 -13.02
CA ASP A 344 -25.67 7.66 -11.85
C ASP A 344 -24.95 7.04 -10.64
N ALA A 345 -25.08 5.72 -10.42
CA ALA A 345 -24.36 5.02 -9.36
C ALA A 345 -22.86 4.94 -9.63
N ILE A 346 -22.43 4.73 -10.87
CA ILE A 346 -21.01 4.73 -11.25
C ILE A 346 -20.40 6.10 -10.95
N ILE A 347 -21.01 7.20 -11.39
CA ILE A 347 -20.49 8.55 -11.15
C ILE A 347 -20.46 8.89 -9.65
N LYS A 348 -21.52 8.54 -8.91
CA LYS A 348 -21.57 8.70 -7.45
C LYS A 348 -20.45 7.92 -6.74
N ARG A 349 -20.17 6.69 -7.17
CA ARG A 349 -19.09 5.84 -6.62
C ARG A 349 -17.71 6.35 -7.02
N PHE A 350 -17.53 6.82 -8.25
CA PHE A 350 -16.25 7.35 -8.71
C PHE A 350 -15.88 8.61 -7.92
N LYS A 351 -16.88 9.41 -7.53
CA LYS A 351 -16.70 10.57 -6.64
C LYS A 351 -16.07 10.24 -5.29
N THR A 352 -16.39 9.08 -4.73
CA THR A 352 -15.90 8.67 -3.40
C THR A 352 -14.64 7.82 -3.47
N VAL A 353 -14.47 7.03 -4.54
CA VAL A 353 -13.46 5.97 -4.59
C VAL A 353 -12.35 6.23 -5.62
N ILE A 354 -12.67 6.84 -6.76
CA ILE A 354 -11.77 6.91 -7.94
C ILE A 354 -11.14 8.29 -8.10
N TRP A 355 -11.90 9.39 -7.93
CA TRP A 355 -11.41 10.75 -8.23
C TRP A 355 -10.16 11.14 -7.45
N HIS A 356 -10.06 10.76 -6.18
CA HIS A 356 -8.85 11.00 -5.38
C HIS A 356 -7.60 10.40 -6.03
N GLY A 357 -7.64 9.11 -6.37
CA GLY A 357 -6.52 8.43 -7.00
C GLY A 357 -6.27 8.85 -8.44
N ALA A 358 -7.32 9.19 -9.19
CA ALA A 358 -7.21 9.74 -10.54
C ALA A 358 -6.46 11.07 -10.53
N VAL A 359 -6.81 12.00 -9.64
CA VAL A 359 -6.10 13.29 -9.52
C VAL A 359 -4.65 13.08 -9.10
N LEU A 360 -4.38 12.16 -8.19
CA LEU A 360 -3.00 11.83 -7.79
C LEU A 360 -2.18 11.32 -9.00
N ARG A 361 -2.74 10.43 -9.82
CA ARG A 361 -2.09 9.96 -11.05
C ARG A 361 -1.91 11.06 -12.10
N ILE A 362 -2.89 11.95 -12.28
CA ILE A 362 -2.77 13.11 -13.18
C ILE A 362 -1.63 14.03 -12.73
N LEU A 363 -1.54 14.35 -11.44
CA LEU A 363 -0.46 15.18 -10.89
C LEU A 363 0.91 14.53 -11.09
N ARG A 364 1.03 13.22 -10.80
CA ARG A 364 2.25 12.46 -11.08
C ARG A 364 2.64 12.54 -12.55
N ARG A 365 1.69 12.33 -13.48
CA ARG A 365 1.95 12.41 -14.91
C ARG A 365 2.43 13.80 -15.34
N GLY A 366 1.91 14.86 -14.71
CA GLY A 366 2.38 16.24 -14.91
C GLY A 366 3.83 16.45 -14.59
N VAL A 367 4.26 15.91 -13.44
CA VAL A 367 5.66 15.98 -13.07
C VAL A 367 6.53 15.22 -14.07
N LEU A 368 6.13 14.03 -14.48
CA LEU A 368 6.86 13.24 -15.48
C LEU A 368 6.96 13.95 -16.85
N ASP A 369 5.87 14.52 -17.36
CA ASP A 369 5.86 15.26 -18.63
C ASP A 369 6.75 16.51 -18.56
N MET A 370 6.77 17.21 -17.42
CA MET A 370 7.65 18.36 -17.20
C MET A 370 9.13 17.96 -17.13
N GLU A 371 9.45 16.87 -16.44
CA GLU A 371 10.80 16.30 -16.37
C GLU A 371 11.29 15.84 -17.75
N GLU A 372 10.43 15.15 -18.52
CA GLU A 372 10.75 14.71 -19.87
C GLU A 372 11.01 15.90 -20.80
N LYS A 373 10.19 16.95 -20.74
CA LYS A 373 10.41 18.19 -21.49
C LYS A 373 11.71 18.87 -21.10
N ARG A 374 12.04 18.94 -19.81
CA ARG A 374 13.30 19.50 -19.32
C ARG A 374 14.49 18.73 -19.88
N ARG A 375 14.45 17.39 -19.80
CA ARG A 375 15.48 16.51 -20.35
C ARG A 375 15.63 16.68 -21.87
N ARG A 376 14.52 16.81 -22.62
CA ARG A 376 14.56 17.08 -24.07
C ARG A 376 15.21 18.42 -24.42
N ARG A 377 14.91 19.48 -23.65
CA ARG A 377 15.51 20.82 -23.82
C ARG A 377 17.01 20.85 -23.52
N GLU A 378 17.47 20.02 -22.58
CA GLU A 378 18.90 19.87 -22.27
C GLU A 378 19.67 19.15 -23.40
N ILE A 379 19.01 18.26 -24.16
CA ILE A 379 19.62 17.51 -25.26
C ILE A 379 19.63 18.30 -26.58
N VAL A 380 18.58 19.08 -26.86
CA VAL A 380 18.45 19.84 -28.10
C VAL A 380 18.35 21.34 -27.81
N PRO A 381 19.39 22.15 -28.12
CA PRO A 381 19.31 23.60 -28.01
C PRO A 381 18.21 24.13 -28.93
N SER A 382 17.14 24.66 -28.35
CA SER A 382 16.03 25.25 -29.10
C SER A 382 16.22 26.77 -29.20
N THR A 383 16.15 27.32 -30.42
CA THR A 383 16.23 28.75 -30.68
C THR A 383 15.03 29.47 -30.05
N PRO A 384 15.22 30.56 -29.29
CA PRO A 384 14.10 31.27 -28.67
C PRO A 384 13.20 31.89 -29.74
N THR A 385 11.96 31.40 -29.89
CA THR A 385 10.98 32.02 -30.79
C THR A 385 10.34 33.23 -30.10
N LYS A 386 10.28 34.35 -30.83
CA LYS A 386 9.91 35.69 -30.30
C LYS A 386 8.42 35.85 -29.96
N ASN A 387 7.58 34.82 -30.18
CA ASN A 387 6.13 34.87 -29.97
C ASN A 387 5.55 33.55 -29.43
N GLY A 388 6.27 32.86 -28.54
CA GLY A 388 5.69 31.77 -27.78
C GLY A 388 4.79 32.33 -26.68
N ASN A 389 3.48 32.31 -26.89
CA ASN A 389 2.51 32.49 -25.81
C ASN A 389 2.96 31.60 -24.64
N ARG A 390 3.34 32.19 -23.49
CA ARG A 390 3.72 31.42 -22.28
C ARG A 390 2.46 30.84 -21.62
N GLY A 391 1.58 30.26 -22.43
CA GLY A 391 0.45 29.47 -21.98
C GLY A 391 1.00 28.33 -21.12
N ALA A 392 0.30 28.03 -20.04
CA ALA A 392 0.67 27.00 -19.08
C ALA A 392 0.58 25.59 -19.74
N GLU A 393 1.55 25.27 -20.60
CA GLU A 393 1.61 24.01 -21.34
C GLU A 393 2.16 22.89 -20.45
N GLY A 394 1.27 22.35 -19.63
CA GLY A 394 1.57 21.33 -18.62
C GLY A 394 0.54 21.28 -17.48
N THR A 395 -0.55 22.05 -17.57
CA THR A 395 -1.61 22.00 -16.57
C THR A 395 -2.27 20.62 -16.53
N PRO A 396 -2.65 20.12 -15.34
CA PRO A 396 -3.42 18.90 -15.14
C PRO A 396 -4.55 18.72 -16.15
N SER A 397 -5.33 19.77 -16.43
CA SER A 397 -6.43 19.76 -17.40
C SER A 397 -6.01 19.38 -18.83
N LYS A 398 -4.87 19.88 -19.32
CA LYS A 398 -4.40 19.58 -20.69
C LYS A 398 -3.86 18.15 -20.84
N MET A 399 -3.45 17.54 -19.74
CA MET A 399 -2.91 16.17 -19.76
C MET A 399 -3.98 15.10 -19.72
N ILE A 400 -5.16 15.40 -19.17
CA ILE A 400 -6.20 14.41 -18.97
C ILE A 400 -6.62 13.81 -20.33
N THR A 401 -6.84 14.66 -21.34
CA THR A 401 -7.19 14.21 -22.71
C THR A 401 -6.08 13.45 -23.42
N LYS A 402 -4.81 13.71 -23.09
CA LYS A 402 -3.64 13.09 -23.75
C LYS A 402 -3.29 11.71 -23.18
N HIS A 403 -3.44 11.52 -21.86
CA HIS A 403 -2.91 10.34 -21.16
C HIS A 403 -3.98 9.47 -20.50
N PHE A 404 -5.18 9.99 -20.25
CA PHE A 404 -6.21 9.30 -19.45
C PHE A 404 -7.47 8.94 -20.26
N SER A 405 -7.45 9.15 -21.58
CA SER A 405 -8.52 8.75 -22.49
C SER A 405 -7.96 8.01 -23.70
N THR A 406 -8.54 6.86 -24.02
CA THR A 406 -8.31 6.14 -25.28
C THR A 406 -9.13 6.74 -26.43
N MET A 407 -10.18 7.51 -26.12
CA MET A 407 -10.97 8.26 -27.09
C MET A 407 -10.47 9.70 -27.18
N THR A 408 -10.11 10.14 -28.38
CA THR A 408 -9.75 11.53 -28.69
C THR A 408 -10.97 12.42 -28.46
N LEU A 409 -11.07 13.00 -27.27
CA LEU A 409 -11.98 14.12 -27.02
C LEU A 409 -11.41 15.36 -27.72
N ASN A 410 -12.26 16.12 -28.42
CA ASN A 410 -11.84 17.36 -29.07
C ASN A 410 -11.20 18.30 -28.02
N PRO A 411 -10.01 18.87 -28.27
CA PRO A 411 -9.41 19.82 -27.35
C PRO A 411 -10.35 21.03 -27.23
N VAL A 412 -10.85 21.29 -26.03
CA VAL A 412 -11.68 22.47 -25.76
C VAL A 412 -10.75 23.68 -25.69
N GLU A 413 -11.04 24.71 -26.50
CA GLU A 413 -10.16 25.86 -26.76
C GLU A 413 -10.12 26.92 -25.63
N ASN A 414 -10.98 26.84 -24.61
CA ASN A 414 -11.03 27.80 -23.50
C ASN A 414 -10.35 27.27 -22.22
N ASP A 415 -9.17 27.82 -21.92
CA ASP A 415 -8.24 27.32 -20.89
C ASP A 415 -8.63 27.64 -19.42
N ASP A 416 -9.43 28.68 -19.16
CA ASP A 416 -9.71 29.15 -17.79
C ASP A 416 -10.96 28.52 -17.13
N ASP A 417 -11.98 28.17 -17.92
CA ASP A 417 -13.24 27.61 -17.38
C ASP A 417 -13.19 26.11 -17.08
N ASP A 418 -12.18 25.40 -17.57
CA ASP A 418 -12.05 23.94 -17.50
C ASP A 418 -10.85 23.46 -16.64
N ARG A 419 -10.38 24.32 -15.73
CA ARG A 419 -9.30 23.97 -14.80
C ARG A 419 -9.75 22.88 -13.80
N LEU A 420 -9.02 21.75 -13.75
CA LEU A 420 -9.31 20.61 -12.87
C LEU A 420 -9.17 20.99 -11.40
N ILE A 421 -8.06 21.66 -11.05
CA ILE A 421 -7.75 22.09 -9.68
C ILE A 421 -7.96 23.60 -9.61
N THR A 422 -8.94 24.03 -8.81
CA THR A 422 -9.31 25.45 -8.71
C THR A 422 -8.44 26.17 -7.69
N LYS A 423 -8.31 25.64 -6.47
CA LYS A 423 -7.56 26.26 -5.38
C LYS A 423 -7.12 25.28 -4.30
N ILE A 424 -6.15 25.71 -3.49
CA ILE A 424 -5.77 25.05 -2.23
C ILE A 424 -6.55 25.70 -1.09
N THR A 425 -7.24 24.88 -0.28
CA THR A 425 -8.10 25.38 0.80
C THR A 425 -7.42 25.33 2.16
N ARG A 426 -6.69 24.24 2.45
CA ARG A 426 -6.07 23.97 3.76
C ARG A 426 -4.78 23.18 3.60
N ALA A 427 -3.93 23.20 4.62
CA ALA A 427 -2.79 22.32 4.78
C ALA A 427 -2.92 21.53 6.10
N ARG A 428 -2.41 20.30 6.14
CA ARG A 428 -2.30 19.50 7.37
C ARG A 428 -1.05 18.63 7.36
N ALA A 429 -0.60 18.23 8.54
CA ALA A 429 0.32 17.11 8.74
C ALA A 429 -0.38 16.16 9.73
N HIS A 430 -0.78 14.98 9.26
CA HIS A 430 -1.67 14.09 10.03
C HIS A 430 -0.93 12.81 10.43
N ALA A 431 -1.27 12.26 11.60
CA ALA A 431 -0.66 11.03 12.11
C ALA A 431 -0.89 9.83 11.18
N SER A 432 -1.98 9.80 10.42
CA SER A 432 -2.26 8.69 9.49
C SER A 432 -1.28 8.57 8.32
N THR A 433 -0.52 9.63 8.07
CA THR A 433 0.45 9.73 6.98
C THR A 433 1.85 10.00 7.53
N ASP A 434 2.12 9.61 8.78
CA ASP A 434 3.40 9.84 9.47
C ASP A 434 3.86 11.31 9.46
N GLY A 435 2.91 12.24 9.42
CA GLY A 435 3.19 13.67 9.48
C GLY A 435 3.67 14.30 8.17
N ILE A 436 3.54 13.62 7.02
CA ILE A 436 3.79 14.29 5.73
C ILE A 436 2.83 15.47 5.55
N LEU A 437 3.34 16.54 4.95
CA LEU A 437 2.54 17.72 4.64
C LEU A 437 1.59 17.41 3.47
N GLU A 438 0.31 17.66 3.67
CA GLU A 438 -0.74 17.50 2.65
C GLU A 438 -1.50 18.82 2.43
N TYR A 439 -1.85 19.11 1.18
CA TYR A 439 -2.75 20.19 0.81
C TYR A 439 -4.14 19.66 0.48
N ARG A 440 -5.18 20.40 0.87
CA ARG A 440 -6.57 20.11 0.51
C ARG A 440 -6.96 20.86 -0.75
N LEU A 441 -7.02 20.13 -1.86
CA LEU A 441 -7.33 20.65 -3.19
C LEU A 441 -8.83 20.66 -3.43
N GLU A 442 -9.32 21.72 -4.06
CA GLU A 442 -10.66 21.78 -4.63
C GLU A 442 -10.61 21.39 -6.10
N ILE A 443 -11.35 20.33 -6.45
CA ILE A 443 -11.37 19.72 -7.77
C ILE A 443 -12.74 19.92 -8.40
N ARG A 444 -12.74 20.36 -9.65
CA ARG A 444 -13.92 20.35 -10.52
C ARG A 444 -13.93 19.04 -11.34
N PRO A 445 -14.80 18.06 -11.04
CA PRO A 445 -14.72 16.73 -11.63
C PRO A 445 -15.29 16.64 -13.06
N ARG A 446 -15.76 17.74 -13.66
CA ARG A 446 -16.47 17.76 -14.95
C ARG A 446 -15.76 16.96 -16.05
N GLN A 447 -14.45 17.18 -16.24
CA GLN A 447 -13.67 16.43 -17.22
C GLN A 447 -13.58 14.93 -16.89
N LEU A 448 -13.45 14.58 -15.61
CA LEU A 448 -13.39 13.19 -15.15
C LEU A 448 -14.74 12.47 -15.36
N VAL A 449 -15.85 13.17 -15.11
CA VAL A 449 -17.21 12.67 -15.34
C VAL A 449 -17.41 12.39 -16.82
N LEU A 450 -17.09 13.34 -17.70
CA LEU A 450 -17.23 13.17 -19.16
C LEU A 450 -16.42 11.96 -19.68
N MET A 451 -15.22 11.74 -19.14
CA MET A 451 -14.40 10.58 -19.51
C MET A 451 -15.00 9.26 -19.04
N ALA A 452 -15.49 9.20 -17.80
CA ALA A 452 -16.18 8.01 -17.32
C ALA A 452 -17.44 7.72 -18.15
N GLU A 453 -18.23 8.75 -18.46
CA GLU A 453 -19.44 8.61 -19.28
C GLU A 453 -19.16 8.09 -20.68
N SER A 454 -18.02 8.48 -21.29
CA SER A 454 -17.67 8.01 -22.63
C SER A 454 -17.53 6.48 -22.73
N GLY A 455 -17.28 5.79 -21.61
CA GLY A 455 -17.21 4.34 -21.54
C GLY A 455 -18.54 3.64 -21.22
N ILE A 456 -19.57 4.38 -20.80
CA ILE A 456 -20.85 3.81 -20.35
C ILE A 456 -21.72 3.53 -21.57
N LYS A 457 -22.13 2.27 -21.74
CA LYS A 457 -22.93 1.81 -22.89
C LYS A 457 -24.43 1.75 -22.58
N ASN A 458 -24.83 2.04 -21.34
CA ASN A 458 -26.21 1.98 -20.83
C ASN A 458 -26.84 0.58 -20.98
N ILE A 459 -26.04 -0.45 -20.71
CA ILE A 459 -26.46 -1.86 -20.72
C ILE A 459 -27.37 -2.15 -19.53
N ARG A 460 -27.12 -1.50 -18.38
CA ARG A 460 -27.93 -1.65 -17.16
C ARG A 460 -28.82 -0.45 -16.93
N ARG A 461 -30.05 -0.69 -16.47
CA ARG A 461 -30.99 0.33 -15.98
C ARG A 461 -31.16 0.16 -14.47
N PRO A 462 -31.43 1.26 -13.73
CA PRO A 462 -31.75 1.14 -12.31
C PRO A 462 -32.98 0.24 -12.13
N LEU A 463 -32.87 -0.74 -11.23
CA LEU A 463 -34.03 -1.42 -10.67
C LEU A 463 -34.72 -0.43 -9.72
N ASP A 464 -36.06 -0.39 -9.71
CA ASP A 464 -36.83 0.62 -8.96
C ASP A 464 -36.37 0.77 -7.49
N ALA A 465 -36.35 2.03 -7.05
CA ALA A 465 -36.01 2.53 -5.71
C ALA A 465 -34.69 2.01 -5.11
N ASP A 466 -33.59 2.71 -5.42
CA ASP A 466 -32.29 2.86 -4.73
C ASP A 466 -32.06 2.06 -3.41
N VAL A 467 -32.17 0.73 -3.45
CA VAL A 467 -31.88 -0.16 -2.30
C VAL A 467 -30.40 -0.10 -1.88
N TRP A 468 -29.53 0.43 -2.74
CA TRP A 468 -28.07 0.43 -2.57
C TRP A 468 -27.50 1.68 -1.88
N ALA A 469 -28.34 2.65 -1.51
CA ALA A 469 -27.91 3.86 -0.80
C ALA A 469 -27.29 3.58 0.58
N GLY A 470 -27.56 2.43 1.21
CA GLY A 470 -27.16 2.13 2.59
C GLY A 470 -25.84 1.38 2.82
N LEU A 471 -25.16 0.85 1.79
CA LEU A 471 -24.10 -0.16 2.00
C LEU A 471 -22.64 0.33 2.03
N THR A 472 -22.38 1.60 2.38
CA THR A 472 -20.99 2.02 2.65
C THR A 472 -20.73 2.85 3.92
N GLU A 473 -21.61 2.82 4.91
CA GLU A 473 -21.32 3.46 6.20
C GLU A 473 -21.19 2.43 7.33
N SER A 474 -19.94 2.05 7.63
CA SER A 474 -19.61 1.64 8.98
C SER A 474 -19.35 2.90 9.81
N GLY A 475 -20.41 3.40 10.44
CA GLY A 475 -20.39 4.31 11.60
C GLY A 475 -20.23 5.80 11.32
N ASN A 476 -21.34 6.55 11.18
CA ASN A 476 -21.94 7.36 12.25
C ASN A 476 -23.14 8.17 11.70
N GLU A 477 -24.27 8.12 12.41
CA GLU A 477 -25.42 9.05 12.39
C GLU A 477 -26.22 9.29 11.09
N GLY A 478 -27.24 8.44 10.89
CA GLY A 478 -28.65 8.84 10.85
C GLY A 478 -29.07 10.00 9.94
N GLY A 479 -29.48 9.66 8.71
CA GLY A 479 -30.31 10.51 7.87
C GLY A 479 -30.80 9.75 6.64
N GLU A 480 -32.02 9.22 6.70
CA GLU A 480 -32.74 8.73 5.52
C GLU A 480 -33.11 9.95 4.64
N GLU A 481 -32.24 10.34 3.72
CA GLU A 481 -32.62 11.26 2.65
C GLU A 481 -33.52 10.50 1.65
N LYS A 482 -34.82 10.83 1.65
CA LYS A 482 -35.75 10.42 0.59
C LYS A 482 -35.20 10.86 -0.76
N ALA A 483 -35.17 9.95 -1.73
CA ALA A 483 -34.78 10.24 -3.10
C ALA A 483 -35.83 11.15 -3.77
N GLU A 484 -35.62 12.46 -3.73
CA GLU A 484 -36.33 13.41 -4.58
C GLU A 484 -35.94 13.17 -6.06
N GLU A 485 -36.93 13.14 -6.95
CA GLU A 485 -36.71 13.11 -8.41
C GLU A 485 -36.08 14.43 -8.86
N LEU A 486 -34.74 14.48 -8.85
CA LEU A 486 -33.97 15.61 -9.33
C LEU A 486 -34.12 15.79 -10.85
N THR A 487 -34.28 17.03 -11.30
CA THR A 487 -34.25 17.36 -12.72
C THR A 487 -32.90 16.97 -13.34
N PRO A 488 -32.81 16.75 -14.67
CA PRO A 488 -31.54 16.49 -15.34
C PRO A 488 -30.48 17.57 -15.09
N GLU A 489 -30.90 18.84 -14.96
CA GLU A 489 -30.02 19.97 -14.67
C GLU A 489 -29.48 19.92 -13.23
N GLU A 490 -30.34 19.64 -12.24
CA GLU A 490 -29.92 19.49 -10.84
C GLU A 490 -29.01 18.28 -10.62
N ARG A 491 -29.27 17.16 -11.34
CA ARG A 491 -28.39 15.99 -11.33
C ARG A 491 -27.00 16.33 -11.84
N ARG A 492 -26.93 16.99 -13.00
CA ARG A 492 -25.67 17.43 -13.58
C ARG A 492 -24.92 18.38 -12.65
N ALA A 493 -25.63 19.34 -12.04
CA ALA A 493 -25.04 20.24 -11.05
C ALA A 493 -24.48 19.51 -9.81
N ARG A 494 -25.16 18.45 -9.34
CA ARG A 494 -24.70 17.62 -8.22
C ARG A 494 -23.45 16.79 -8.57
N GLU A 495 -23.41 16.25 -9.78
CA GLU A 495 -22.28 15.49 -10.31
C GLU A 495 -21.05 16.39 -10.49
N GLU A 496 -21.24 17.58 -11.07
CA GLU A 496 -20.21 18.59 -11.30
C GLU A 496 -19.80 19.34 -10.02
N LYS A 497 -20.50 19.15 -8.89
CA LYS A 497 -20.15 19.75 -7.60
C LYS A 497 -18.72 19.39 -7.18
N GLU A 498 -17.99 20.42 -6.78
CA GLU A 498 -16.60 20.36 -6.36
C GLU A 498 -16.32 19.27 -5.32
N VAL A 499 -15.17 18.61 -5.47
CA VAL A 499 -14.68 17.57 -4.56
C VAL A 499 -13.43 18.10 -3.86
N LEU A 500 -13.34 17.84 -2.56
CA LEU A 500 -12.16 18.19 -1.77
C LEU A 500 -11.33 16.94 -1.48
N VAL A 501 -10.06 16.93 -1.91
CA VAL A 501 -9.13 15.81 -1.67
C VAL A 501 -7.86 16.29 -0.97
N TRP A 502 -7.25 15.40 -0.19
CA TRP A 502 -5.94 15.65 0.42
C TRP A 502 -4.85 15.04 -0.45
N ILE A 503 -3.88 15.84 -0.88
CA ILE A 503 -2.77 15.38 -1.72
C ILE A 503 -1.44 15.78 -1.08
N PRO A 504 -0.40 14.92 -1.12
CA PRO A 504 0.93 15.25 -0.62
C PRO A 504 1.48 16.55 -1.23
N ALA A 505 1.96 17.44 -0.38
CA ALA A 505 2.43 18.76 -0.77
C ALA A 505 3.61 18.72 -1.74
N SER A 506 4.49 17.72 -1.61
CA SER A 506 5.61 17.51 -2.54
C SER A 506 5.15 17.27 -3.98
N MET A 507 4.06 16.53 -4.18
CA MET A 507 3.47 16.32 -5.50
C MET A 507 2.87 17.61 -6.06
N VAL A 508 2.09 18.34 -5.24
CA VAL A 508 1.42 19.58 -5.68
C VAL A 508 2.42 20.68 -5.99
N ARG A 509 3.49 20.83 -5.19
CA ARG A 509 4.57 21.81 -5.43
C ARG A 509 5.26 21.61 -6.76
N MET A 510 5.49 20.34 -7.13
CA MET A 510 6.13 20.03 -8.42
C MET A 510 5.16 20.20 -9.59
N ALA A 511 3.90 19.80 -9.43
CA ALA A 511 2.90 19.82 -10.50
C ALA A 511 2.30 21.22 -10.76
N GLU A 512 2.00 21.98 -9.71
CA GLU A 512 1.25 23.24 -9.73
C GLU A 512 1.90 24.29 -8.80
N PRO A 513 3.13 24.74 -9.11
CA PRO A 513 3.86 25.66 -8.23
C PRO A 513 3.13 26.99 -8.00
N ARG A 514 2.47 27.53 -9.04
CA ARG A 514 1.74 28.81 -8.96
C ARG A 514 0.63 28.79 -7.92
N LEU A 515 -0.15 27.70 -7.86
CA LEU A 515 -1.22 27.55 -6.86
C LEU A 515 -0.68 27.48 -5.44
N VAL A 516 0.49 26.86 -5.27
CA VAL A 516 1.15 26.79 -3.96
C VAL A 516 1.65 28.16 -3.54
N GLU A 517 2.29 28.91 -4.43
CA GLU A 517 2.77 30.28 -4.17
C GLU A 517 1.60 31.20 -3.77
N GLU A 518 0.49 31.16 -4.51
CA GLU A 518 -0.72 31.92 -4.18
C GLU A 518 -1.28 31.57 -2.79
N TYR A 519 -1.33 30.26 -2.46
CA TYR A 519 -1.82 29.79 -1.17
C TYR A 519 -0.89 30.19 -0.01
N GLU A 520 0.42 29.98 -0.17
CA GLU A 520 1.41 30.30 0.86
C GLU A 520 1.47 31.82 1.10
N ALA A 521 1.37 32.65 0.06
CA ALA A 521 1.27 34.11 0.18
C ALA A 521 0.00 34.54 0.93
N LEU A 522 -1.14 33.90 0.67
CA LEU A 522 -2.39 34.17 1.40
C LEU A 522 -2.30 33.78 2.88
N GLU A 523 -1.70 32.64 3.20
CA GLU A 523 -1.48 32.21 4.58
C GLU A 523 -0.48 33.10 5.31
N GLU A 524 0.59 33.54 4.65
CA GLU A 524 1.52 34.51 5.21
C GLU A 524 0.86 35.86 5.47
N ALA A 525 0.05 36.37 4.54
CA ALA A 525 -0.73 37.59 4.74
C ALA A 525 -1.70 37.46 5.93
N LYS A 526 -2.33 36.30 6.12
CA LYS A 526 -3.17 36.01 7.29
C LYS A 526 -2.34 35.96 8.58
N ARG A 527 -1.15 35.36 8.56
CA ARG A 527 -0.22 35.29 9.69
C ARG A 527 0.24 36.69 10.12
N LEU A 528 0.63 37.54 9.16
CA LEU A 528 1.02 38.93 9.40
C LEU A 528 -0.15 39.76 9.95
N LYS A 529 -1.37 39.59 9.43
CA LYS A 529 -2.58 40.23 9.97
C LYS A 529 -2.90 39.78 11.41
N LYS A 530 -2.66 38.51 11.76
CA LYS A 530 -2.81 38.01 13.13
C LYS A 530 -1.73 38.56 14.06
N ALA A 531 -0.48 38.59 13.62
CA ALA A 531 0.63 39.17 14.38
C ALA A 531 0.42 40.67 14.66
N GLY A 532 -0.04 41.44 13.67
CA GLY A 532 -0.34 42.87 13.83
C GLY A 532 -1.57 43.19 14.70
N LYS A 533 -2.48 42.22 14.92
CA LYS A 533 -3.60 42.37 15.88
C LYS A 533 -3.17 42.17 17.34
N GLY A 534 -2.06 41.47 17.59
CA GLY A 534 -1.52 41.24 18.94
C GLY A 534 -0.87 42.48 19.58
N THR A 535 -0.56 43.52 18.81
CA THR A 535 0.17 44.72 19.26
C THR A 535 -0.72 45.93 19.55
N LYS A 536 -2.05 45.84 19.40
CA LYS A 536 -2.96 46.90 19.85
C LYS A 536 -3.18 46.83 21.36
N ARG A 537 -2.24 47.46 22.10
CA ARG A 537 -2.40 47.86 23.51
C ARG A 537 -3.78 48.51 23.72
N SER A 538 -4.50 48.02 24.73
CA SER A 538 -5.76 48.59 25.22
C SER A 538 -5.56 50.07 25.60
N PRO A 539 -6.49 50.99 25.26
CA PRO A 539 -6.38 52.38 25.72
C PRO A 539 -6.63 52.44 27.22
N ALA A 540 -5.70 53.06 27.94
CA ALA A 540 -5.75 53.23 29.39
C ALA A 540 -7.03 53.96 29.82
N LYS A 541 -7.84 53.32 30.68
CA LYS A 541 -8.96 53.98 31.36
C LYS A 541 -8.43 55.10 32.25
N ARG A 542 -8.83 56.34 31.96
CA ARG A 542 -8.68 57.52 32.84
C ARG A 542 -9.39 57.24 34.18
N LYS A 543 -8.66 57.35 35.29
CA LYS A 543 -9.20 57.36 36.66
C LYS A 543 -9.98 58.67 36.91
N PRO A 544 -11.14 58.66 37.60
CA PRO A 544 -11.67 59.86 38.22
C PRO A 544 -10.97 60.14 39.56
N LYS A 545 -10.92 61.43 39.90
CA LYS A 545 -10.30 62.02 41.08
C LYS A 545 -11.04 61.63 42.36
N GLY A 546 -10.29 61.67 43.47
CA GLY A 546 -10.61 61.07 44.75
C GLY A 546 -11.75 61.70 45.57
N LYS A 547 -12.13 60.96 46.61
CA LYS A 547 -12.46 61.46 47.94
C LYS A 547 -11.91 60.47 48.98
N ALA A 548 -11.48 61.04 50.10
CA ALA A 548 -10.62 60.50 51.14
C ALA A 548 -11.33 59.51 52.10
N PRO A 549 -10.59 58.86 53.03
CA PRO A 549 -10.98 57.62 53.69
C PRO A 549 -11.72 57.84 55.02
N VAL A 550 -12.48 56.83 55.45
CA VAL A 550 -12.94 56.68 56.84
C VAL A 550 -12.62 55.26 57.29
N LEU A 551 -12.04 55.19 58.49
CA LEU A 551 -11.51 54.04 59.22
C LEU A 551 -12.60 53.29 60.02
N SER A 552 -12.17 52.14 60.56
CA SER A 552 -12.76 51.27 61.60
C SER A 552 -13.86 50.32 61.13
N ASP A 553 -13.99 49.08 61.61
CA ASP A 553 -13.17 48.14 62.39
C ASP A 553 -13.94 46.80 62.31
N GLU A 554 -13.24 45.68 62.52
CA GLU A 554 -13.72 44.36 63.01
C GLU A 554 -15.04 43.77 62.47
N ASP A 555 -15.01 42.56 61.88
CA ASP A 555 -15.38 41.37 62.67
C ASP A 555 -15.18 40.03 61.92
N GLN A 556 -15.09 38.98 62.72
CA GLN A 556 -14.64 37.62 62.40
C GLN A 556 -15.74 36.69 61.82
N SER A 557 -15.24 35.57 61.28
CA SER A 557 -15.88 34.23 61.20
C SER A 557 -16.91 33.97 60.08
N ASP A 558 -16.63 32.98 59.23
CA ASP A 558 -17.40 31.72 59.24
C ASP A 558 -16.76 30.58 58.41
N ALA A 559 -17.06 29.35 58.83
CA ALA A 559 -16.41 28.08 58.52
C ALA A 559 -16.90 27.37 57.21
N PRO A 560 -16.31 26.23 56.80
CA PRO A 560 -16.40 25.69 55.44
C PRO A 560 -17.56 24.69 55.19
N LYS A 561 -18.09 24.68 53.96
CA LYS A 561 -19.15 23.75 53.48
C LYS A 561 -18.61 22.37 53.04
N PRO A 562 -19.41 21.27 53.16
CA PRO A 562 -18.94 19.88 53.07
C PRO A 562 -19.01 19.23 51.67
N LYS A 563 -18.21 18.17 51.48
CA LYS A 563 -18.10 17.32 50.27
C LYS A 563 -19.29 16.35 50.09
N PRO A 564 -19.66 15.95 48.85
CA PRO A 564 -20.79 15.06 48.58
C PRO A 564 -20.45 13.56 48.65
N LYS A 565 -21.47 12.77 49.06
CA LYS A 565 -21.47 11.31 49.30
C LYS A 565 -21.55 10.47 48.00
N LYS A 566 -20.85 9.33 48.00
CA LYS A 566 -20.93 8.23 47.02
C LYS A 566 -22.26 7.45 47.15
N LYS A 567 -22.86 7.05 46.01
CA LYS A 567 -24.02 6.13 45.94
C LYS A 567 -23.55 4.65 45.81
N PRO A 568 -24.31 3.68 46.34
CA PRO A 568 -23.93 2.27 46.34
C PRO A 568 -24.45 1.49 45.13
N VAL A 569 -23.72 0.41 44.82
CA VAL A 569 -24.00 -0.63 43.82
C VAL A 569 -25.07 -1.58 44.37
N ARG A 570 -26.07 -1.94 43.55
CA ARG A 570 -26.97 -3.07 43.80
C ARG A 570 -26.51 -4.27 42.96
N LYS A 571 -26.57 -5.43 43.60
CA LYS A 571 -26.27 -6.77 43.10
C LYS A 571 -27.18 -7.18 41.95
#